data_AF-A0A1A0Y0M6-F1
#
_entry.id   AF-A0A1A0Y0M6-F1
#
_cell.length_a   1.000
_cell.length_b   1.000
_cell.length_c   1.000
_cell.angle_alpha   90.00
_cell.angle_beta   90.00
_cell.angle_gamma   90.00
#
_symmetry.space_group_name_H-M   'P 1'
#
loop_
_entity.id
_entity.type
_entity.pdbx_description
1 polymer ?
#
loop_
_entity_poly.entity_id
_entity_poly.type
_entity_poly.pdbx_seq_one_letter_code
_entity_poly.pdbx_strand_id
1 'polypeptide(L)'
;MKIEARLFELLTLFFAGCGVIYTVLTALTENGVEWVGVTAMFFSAGLTLIAGTYFRFVSRRVEIRPEDYEDAEIEDGAGELGFFSPGSWWPIVIAACAALFAVAFATGNLWLAIFAAACIIGGAAGMVFEYIVGPEKH
;
A
#
# COMPACT_ATOMS: atom_id res chain seq x y z
N MET A 1 16.93 0.67 -8.52
CA MET A 1 15.52 0.81 -8.94
C MET A 1 15.14 0.09 -10.22
N LYS A 2 16.08 -0.39 -11.05
CA LYS A 2 15.73 -1.11 -12.29
C LYS A 2 15.19 -2.51 -12.02
N ILE A 3 15.71 -3.20 -11.00
CA ILE A 3 15.32 -4.57 -10.65
C ILE A 3 13.94 -4.55 -9.97
N GLU A 4 13.73 -3.60 -9.07
CA GLU A 4 12.50 -3.37 -8.33
C GLU A 4 11.33 -3.10 -9.29
N ALA A 5 11.54 -2.27 -10.32
CA ALA A 5 10.56 -2.06 -11.38
C ALA A 5 10.29 -3.35 -12.20
N ARG A 6 11.33 -4.06 -12.60
CA ARG A 6 11.21 -5.32 -13.38
C ARG A 6 10.44 -6.40 -12.62
N LEU A 7 10.59 -6.48 -11.30
CA LEU A 7 9.87 -7.43 -10.46
C LEU A 7 8.35 -7.24 -10.61
N PHE A 8 7.87 -6.01 -10.46
CA PHE A 8 6.44 -5.70 -10.60
C PHE A 8 5.95 -5.80 -12.06
N GLU A 9 6.78 -5.44 -13.05
CA GLU A 9 6.46 -5.64 -14.46
C GLU A 9 6.27 -7.13 -14.80
N LEU A 10 7.14 -8.01 -14.27
CA LEU A 10 7.02 -9.46 -14.44
C LEU A 10 5.74 -10.00 -13.79
N LEU A 11 5.45 -9.60 -12.55
CA LEU A 11 4.21 -10.00 -11.87
C LEU A 11 2.96 -9.53 -12.62
N THR A 12 3.00 -8.33 -13.19
CA THR A 12 1.90 -7.80 -14.01
C THR A 12 1.68 -8.67 -15.25
N LEU A 13 2.75 -9.03 -15.96
CA LEU A 13 2.67 -9.92 -17.12
C LEU A 13 2.14 -11.30 -16.72
N PHE A 14 2.58 -11.83 -15.58
CA PHE A 14 2.11 -13.10 -15.05
C PHE A 14 0.62 -13.06 -14.70
N PHE A 15 0.16 -12.11 -13.89
CA PHE A 15 -1.24 -12.01 -13.51
C PHE A 15 -2.16 -11.67 -14.69
N ALA A 16 -1.73 -10.82 -15.60
CA ALA A 16 -2.49 -10.53 -16.83
C ALA A 16 -2.57 -11.77 -17.72
N GLY A 17 -1.45 -12.48 -17.92
CA GLY A 17 -1.39 -13.73 -18.67
C GLY A 17 -2.29 -14.81 -18.07
N CYS A 18 -2.17 -15.05 -16.76
CA CYS A 18 -3.04 -15.97 -16.02
C CYS A 18 -4.51 -15.54 -16.10
N GLY A 19 -4.82 -14.24 -15.97
CA GLY A 19 -6.18 -13.71 -16.10
C GLY A 19 -6.79 -14.00 -17.48
N VAL A 20 -6.03 -13.80 -18.56
CA VAL A 20 -6.46 -14.14 -19.93
C VAL A 20 -6.66 -15.65 -20.07
N ILE A 21 -5.68 -16.46 -19.67
CA ILE A 21 -5.76 -17.93 -19.75
C ILE A 21 -6.98 -18.43 -18.96
N TYR A 22 -7.17 -17.94 -17.74
CA TYR A 22 -8.29 -18.31 -16.88
C TYR A 22 -9.64 -17.93 -17.47
N THR A 23 -9.75 -16.72 -18.03
CA THR A 23 -10.97 -16.27 -18.71
C THR A 23 -11.31 -17.18 -19.88
N VAL A 24 -10.32 -17.53 -20.71
CA VAL A 24 -10.54 -18.40 -21.87
C VAL A 24 -10.90 -19.82 -21.44
N LEU A 25 -10.16 -20.41 -20.49
CA LEU A 25 -10.41 -21.79 -20.05
C LEU A 25 -11.77 -21.95 -19.37
N THR A 26 -12.17 -20.97 -18.54
CA THR A 26 -13.50 -20.99 -17.91
C THR A 26 -14.61 -20.75 -18.93
N ALA A 27 -14.40 -19.87 -19.92
CA ALA A 27 -15.36 -19.66 -21.01
C ALA A 27 -15.66 -20.93 -21.82
N LEU A 28 -14.70 -21.85 -21.94
CA LEU A 28 -14.86 -23.13 -22.65
C LEU A 28 -15.61 -24.20 -21.84
N THR A 29 -15.91 -23.92 -20.57
CA THR A 29 -16.66 -24.82 -19.69
C THR A 29 -18.17 -24.61 -19.85
N GLU A 30 -18.99 -25.64 -19.58
CA GLU A 30 -20.46 -25.57 -19.68
C GLU A 30 -21.11 -24.45 -18.85
N ASN A 31 -20.43 -24.01 -17.78
CA ASN A 31 -20.90 -22.95 -16.87
C ASN A 31 -20.57 -21.53 -17.36
N GLY A 32 -19.80 -21.37 -18.44
CA GLY A 32 -19.31 -20.08 -18.93
C GLY A 32 -18.20 -19.46 -18.05
N VAL A 33 -17.92 -18.17 -18.28
CA VAL A 33 -16.83 -17.44 -17.60
C VAL A 33 -17.07 -17.33 -16.10
N GLU A 34 -16.06 -17.67 -15.30
CA GLU A 34 -16.10 -17.48 -13.85
C GLU A 34 -15.63 -16.06 -13.46
N TRP A 35 -16.59 -15.15 -13.34
CA TRP A 35 -16.30 -13.73 -13.11
C TRP A 35 -15.57 -13.41 -11.82
N VAL A 36 -15.76 -14.18 -10.73
CA VAL A 36 -15.10 -13.90 -9.44
C VAL A 36 -13.58 -14.04 -9.56
N GLY A 37 -13.10 -15.18 -10.07
CA GLY A 37 -11.68 -15.42 -10.28
C GLY A 37 -11.08 -14.49 -11.34
N VAL A 38 -11.77 -14.31 -12.47
CA VAL A 38 -11.33 -13.39 -13.55
C VAL A 38 -11.13 -11.97 -13.00
N THR A 39 -12.10 -11.46 -12.26
CA THR A 39 -12.03 -10.11 -11.68
C THR A 39 -10.84 -9.98 -10.74
N ALA A 40 -10.67 -10.92 -9.80
CA ALA A 40 -9.56 -10.90 -8.86
C ALA A 40 -8.17 -10.92 -9.55
N MET A 41 -8.01 -11.72 -10.62
CA MET A 41 -6.76 -11.80 -11.37
C MET A 41 -6.45 -10.49 -12.09
N PHE A 42 -7.43 -9.88 -12.77
CA PHE A 42 -7.21 -8.61 -13.46
C PHE A 42 -6.99 -7.43 -12.50
N PHE A 43 -7.66 -7.40 -11.33
CA PHE A 43 -7.35 -6.42 -10.30
C PHE A 43 -5.96 -6.62 -9.68
N SER A 44 -5.50 -7.87 -9.54
CA SER A 44 -4.14 -8.16 -9.09
C SER A 44 -3.11 -7.69 -10.12
N ALA A 45 -3.36 -7.91 -11.41
CA ALA A 45 -2.53 -7.36 -12.49
C ALA A 45 -2.54 -5.82 -12.48
N GLY A 46 -3.69 -5.20 -12.23
CA GLY A 46 -3.83 -3.75 -12.07
C GLY A 46 -3.03 -3.20 -10.89
N LEU A 47 -3.08 -3.88 -9.74
CA LEU A 47 -2.30 -3.51 -8.55
C LEU A 47 -0.79 -3.50 -8.86
N THR A 48 -0.28 -4.57 -9.46
CA THR A 48 1.14 -4.64 -9.81
C THR A 48 1.51 -3.70 -10.94
N LEU A 49 0.58 -3.39 -11.85
CA LEU A 49 0.79 -2.41 -12.92
C LEU A 49 0.96 -1.00 -12.34
N ILE A 50 0.10 -0.60 -11.38
CA ILE A 50 0.19 0.72 -10.73
C ILE A 50 1.56 0.87 -10.04
N ALA A 51 1.95 -0.12 -9.21
CA ALA A 51 3.24 -0.09 -8.52
C ALA A 51 4.42 -0.16 -9.50
N GLY A 52 4.38 -1.07 -10.48
CA GLY A 52 5.46 -1.30 -11.44
C GLY A 52 5.71 -0.10 -12.35
N THR A 53 4.65 0.52 -12.88
CA THR A 53 4.78 1.72 -13.72
C THR A 53 5.31 2.92 -12.94
N TYR A 54 4.92 3.07 -11.68
CA TYR A 54 5.49 4.07 -10.79
C TYR A 54 7.00 3.85 -10.59
N PHE A 55 7.43 2.64 -10.21
CA PHE A 55 8.85 2.34 -10.06
C PHE A 55 9.62 2.49 -11.38
N ARG A 56 8.99 2.14 -12.51
CA ARG A 56 9.60 2.34 -13.83
C ARG A 56 9.85 3.81 -14.12
N PHE A 57 8.90 4.68 -13.79
CA PHE A 57 9.07 6.13 -13.91
C PHE A 57 10.23 6.63 -13.03
N VAL A 58 10.24 6.24 -11.75
CA VAL A 58 11.31 6.64 -10.81
C VAL A 58 12.68 6.13 -11.29
N SER A 59 12.78 4.88 -11.74
CA SER A 59 14.03 4.27 -12.21
C SER A 59 14.66 4.96 -13.43
N ARG A 60 13.87 5.76 -14.17
CA ARG A 60 14.35 6.55 -15.32
C ARG A 60 14.75 7.97 -14.93
N ARG A 61 14.37 8.42 -13.73
CA ARG A 61 14.56 9.81 -13.26
C ARG A 61 15.62 9.92 -12.17
N VAL A 62 15.80 8.87 -11.36
CA VAL A 62 16.77 8.84 -10.26
C VAL A 62 18.06 8.18 -10.73
N GLU A 63 19.20 8.72 -10.30
CA GLU A 63 20.53 8.17 -10.56
C GLU A 63 20.78 6.85 -9.82
N ILE A 64 21.91 6.20 -10.10
CA ILE A 64 22.29 4.96 -9.41
C ILE A 64 22.54 5.29 -7.94
N ARG A 65 21.81 4.62 -7.05
CA ARG A 65 21.99 4.75 -5.60
C ARG A 65 23.07 3.78 -5.13
N PRO A 66 23.71 4.02 -3.97
CA PRO A 66 24.63 3.05 -3.37
C PRO A 66 24.01 1.65 -3.22
N GLU A 67 22.71 1.57 -2.91
CA GLU A 67 21.94 0.32 -2.84
C GLU A 67 21.89 -0.48 -4.15
N ASP A 68 22.09 0.19 -5.29
CA ASP A 68 22.02 -0.39 -6.64
C ASP A 68 23.41 -0.66 -7.23
N TYR A 69 24.49 -0.36 -6.50
CA TYR A 69 25.87 -0.48 -6.96
C TYR A 69 26.58 -1.64 -6.24
N GLU A 70 27.11 -2.59 -7.01
CA GLU A 70 27.67 -3.84 -6.46
C GLU A 70 28.94 -3.62 -5.63
N ASP A 71 29.74 -2.61 -5.98
CA ASP A 71 30.99 -2.26 -5.31
C ASP A 71 30.85 -1.03 -4.40
N ALA A 72 29.65 -0.73 -3.90
CA ALA A 72 29.43 0.41 -3.01
C ALA A 72 30.12 0.20 -1.66
N GLU A 73 30.77 1.27 -1.16
CA GLU A 73 31.35 1.27 0.18
C GLU A 73 30.34 1.77 1.21
N ILE A 74 30.57 1.46 2.50
CA ILE A 74 29.67 1.91 3.59
C ILE A 74 29.63 3.44 3.67
N GLU A 75 30.74 4.10 3.34
CA GLU A 75 30.87 5.56 3.39
C GLU A 75 29.98 6.26 2.34
N ASP A 76 29.62 5.58 1.24
CA ASP A 76 28.72 6.13 0.20
C ASP A 76 27.31 6.42 0.74
N GLY A 77 26.94 5.82 1.88
CA GLY A 77 25.66 6.01 2.58
C GLY A 77 25.72 6.90 3.82
N ALA A 78 26.83 7.61 4.07
CA ALA A 78 27.08 8.32 5.33
C ALA A 78 26.23 9.60 5.56
N GLY A 79 25.28 9.90 4.67
CA GLY A 79 24.39 11.05 4.79
C GLY A 79 23.27 10.87 5.82
N GLU A 80 22.51 11.94 6.06
CA GLU A 80 21.29 11.87 6.85
C GLU A 80 20.20 11.10 6.10
N LEU A 81 19.60 10.08 6.73
CA LEU A 81 18.53 9.28 6.13
C LEU A 81 17.21 10.05 6.01
N GLY A 82 16.93 10.92 6.98
CA GLY A 82 15.68 11.66 7.09
C GLY A 82 15.09 11.63 8.50
N PHE A 83 13.83 12.04 8.61
CA PHE A 83 13.12 12.09 9.89
C PHE A 83 12.45 10.75 10.22
N PHE A 84 12.66 10.28 11.45
CA PHE A 84 11.96 9.13 12.02
C PHE A 84 11.29 9.54 13.33
N SER A 85 10.03 9.16 13.50
CA SER A 85 9.31 9.32 14.77
C SER A 85 10.02 8.49 15.85
N PRO A 86 10.55 9.11 16.93
CA PRO A 86 11.19 8.36 18.02
C PRO A 86 10.17 7.63 18.91
N GLY A 87 8.89 8.05 18.85
CA GLY A 87 7.77 7.47 19.56
C GLY A 87 6.50 8.24 19.21
N SER A 88 5.39 7.50 19.08
CA SER A 88 4.07 8.04 18.79
C SER A 88 3.00 7.11 19.36
N TRP A 89 2.01 7.69 20.05
CA TRP A 89 0.86 6.92 20.58
C TRP A 89 -0.31 6.86 19.58
N TRP A 90 -0.27 7.64 18.50
CA TRP A 90 -1.35 7.69 17.53
C TRP A 90 -1.62 6.36 16.81
N PRO A 91 -0.60 5.56 16.43
CA PRO A 91 -0.83 4.26 15.80
C PRO A 91 -1.69 3.32 16.65
N ILE A 92 -1.46 3.26 17.98
CA ILE A 92 -2.25 2.40 18.87
C ILE A 92 -3.68 2.93 19.04
N VAL A 93 -3.86 4.25 19.08
CA VAL A 93 -5.20 4.87 19.11
C VAL A 93 -5.98 4.54 17.84
N ILE A 94 -5.38 4.72 16.66
CA ILE A 94 -6.02 4.41 15.37
C ILE A 94 -6.39 2.93 15.29
N ALA A 95 -5.47 2.03 15.69
CA ALA A 95 -5.72 0.60 15.69
C ALA A 95 -6.88 0.21 16.63
N ALA A 96 -6.92 0.76 17.85
CA ALA A 96 -7.99 0.53 18.81
C ALA A 96 -9.34 1.05 18.28
N CYS A 97 -9.37 2.23 17.66
CA CYS A 97 -10.59 2.78 17.07
C CYS A 97 -11.06 1.97 15.84
N ALA A 98 -10.14 1.48 15.01
CA ALA A 98 -10.47 0.60 13.88
C ALA A 98 -11.02 -0.75 14.35
N ALA A 99 -10.44 -1.34 15.40
CA ALA A 99 -10.95 -2.56 16.02
C ALA A 99 -12.35 -2.34 16.61
N LEU A 100 -12.57 -1.22 17.31
CA LEU A 100 -13.87 -0.85 17.86
C LEU A 100 -14.91 -0.64 16.75
N PHE A 101 -14.54 0.02 15.65
CA PHE A 101 -15.39 0.19 14.48
C PHE A 101 -15.83 -1.17 13.92
N ALA A 102 -14.89 -2.09 13.73
CA ALA A 102 -15.18 -3.42 13.21
C ALA A 102 -16.15 -4.20 14.11
N VAL A 103 -15.93 -4.20 15.44
CA VAL A 103 -16.81 -4.87 16.42
C VAL A 103 -18.19 -4.22 16.44
N ALA A 104 -18.26 -2.89 16.45
CA ALA A 104 -19.52 -2.16 16.46
C ALA A 104 -20.34 -2.43 15.20
N PHE A 105 -19.69 -2.44 14.03
CA PHE A 105 -20.33 -2.73 12.76
C PHE A 105 -20.82 -4.17 12.69
N ALA A 106 -19.99 -5.13 13.10
CA ALA A 106 -20.35 -6.56 13.12
C ALA A 106 -21.52 -6.88 14.06
N THR A 107 -21.66 -6.14 15.17
CA THR A 107 -22.76 -6.31 16.13
C THR A 107 -24.01 -5.48 15.81
N GLY A 108 -24.02 -4.73 14.71
CA GLY A 108 -25.16 -3.88 14.31
C GLY A 108 -25.31 -2.59 15.12
N ASN A 109 -24.34 -2.26 15.97
CA ASN A 109 -24.33 -1.03 16.77
C ASN A 109 -23.86 0.17 15.93
N LEU A 110 -24.70 0.63 15.01
CA LEU A 110 -24.36 1.68 14.04
C LEU A 110 -23.93 3.00 14.68
N TRP A 111 -24.53 3.38 15.81
CA TRP A 111 -24.15 4.60 16.53
C TRP A 111 -22.69 4.55 17.02
N LEU A 112 -22.27 3.39 17.52
CA LEU A 112 -20.91 3.16 18.01
C LEU A 112 -19.92 3.06 16.83
N ALA A 113 -20.35 2.47 15.71
CA ALA A 113 -19.54 2.44 14.49
C ALA A 113 -19.28 3.86 13.95
N ILE A 114 -20.30 4.72 13.89
CA ILE A 114 -20.13 6.13 13.46
C ILE A 114 -19.20 6.87 14.41
N PHE A 115 -19.36 6.69 15.73
CA PHE A 115 -18.46 7.28 16.72
C PHE A 115 -17.00 6.80 16.52
N ALA A 116 -16.78 5.50 16.38
CA ALA A 116 -15.46 4.94 16.15
C ALA A 116 -14.84 5.46 14.85
N ALA A 117 -15.63 5.63 13.77
CA ALA A 117 -15.16 6.24 12.53
C ALA A 117 -14.68 7.68 12.72
N ALA A 118 -15.42 8.49 13.49
CA ALA A 118 -14.99 9.84 13.84
C ALA A 118 -13.68 9.82 14.67
N CYS A 119 -13.54 8.87 15.59
CA CYS A 119 -12.30 8.68 16.34
C CYS A 119 -11.12 8.25 15.45
N ILE A 120 -11.32 7.41 14.43
CA ILE A 120 -10.28 7.07 13.45
C ILE A 120 -9.80 8.32 12.72
N ILE A 121 -10.72 9.18 12.28
CA ILE A 121 -10.37 10.45 11.61
C ILE A 121 -9.59 11.35 12.58
N GLY A 122 -10.04 11.48 13.83
CA GLY A 122 -9.34 12.25 14.86
C GLY A 122 -7.94 11.71 15.17
N GLY A 123 -7.78 10.39 15.27
CA GLY A 123 -6.51 9.72 15.48
C GLY A 123 -5.56 9.88 14.29
N ALA A 124 -6.07 9.77 13.06
CA ALA A 124 -5.30 10.01 11.85
C ALA A 124 -4.86 11.48 11.74
N ALA A 125 -5.74 12.42 12.05
CA ALA A 125 -5.38 13.85 12.10
C ALA A 125 -4.30 14.11 13.16
N GLY A 126 -4.43 13.51 14.34
CA GLY A 126 -3.41 13.56 15.38
C GLY A 126 -2.06 13.05 14.91
N MET A 127 -2.02 11.88 14.25
CA MET A 127 -0.80 11.29 13.70
C MET A 127 -0.15 12.16 12.62
N VAL A 128 -0.97 12.74 11.72
CA VAL A 128 -0.47 13.59 10.63
C VAL A 128 0.07 14.92 11.16
N PHE A 129 -0.57 15.50 12.18
CA PHE A 129 -0.19 16.82 12.71
C PHE A 129 0.84 16.76 13.84
N GLU A 130 1.16 15.57 14.36
CA GLU A 130 2.04 15.38 15.53
C GLU A 130 3.33 16.21 15.48
N TYR A 131 3.97 16.28 14.32
CA TYR A 131 5.26 16.97 14.14
C TYR A 131 5.14 18.38 13.55
N ILE A 132 3.93 18.95 13.46
CA ILE A 132 3.65 20.23 12.74
C ILE A 132 2.81 21.22 13.59
N VAL A 133 2.61 21.00 14.90
CA VAL A 133 1.73 21.83 15.74
C VAL A 133 2.32 23.21 16.08
N GLY A 134 3.65 23.30 16.25
CA GLY A 134 4.30 24.51 16.79
C GLY A 134 3.98 24.76 18.28
N PRO A 135 4.63 25.74 18.91
CA PRO A 135 4.36 26.08 20.31
C PRO A 135 2.98 26.71 20.47
N GLU A 136 2.37 26.50 21.65
CA GLU A 136 1.17 27.23 22.05
C GLU A 136 1.48 28.74 22.13
N LYS A 137 0.52 29.57 21.73
CA LYS A 137 0.71 31.02 21.59
C LYS A 137 0.75 31.77 22.93
N HIS A 138 0.37 31.12 24.03
CA HIS A 138 0.19 31.72 25.35
C HIS A 138 0.80 30.85 26.44
#